data_AF-A0A920QXH4-F1
#
_entry.id   AF-A0A920QXH4-F1
#
_cell.length_a   1.000
_cell.length_b   1.000
_cell.length_c   1.000
_cell.angle_alpha   90.00
_cell.angle_beta   90.00
_cell.angle_gamma   90.00
#
_symmetry.space_group_name_H-M   'P 1'
#
loop_
_entity.id
_entity.type
_entity.pdbx_description
1 polymer ?
#
loop_
_entity_poly.entity_id
_entity_poly.type
_entity_poly.pdbx_seq_one_letter_code
_entity_poly.pdbx_strand_id
1 'polypeptide(L)'
;MPGIFQFSVDLLEEEITELLEIGIKGVLLFGIPSVKDELGTDAYSDNGIIQQAIKKIRSVSQQLIIISDICLCEYTDHGHCGV
;
A
#
# COMPACT_ATOMS: atom_id res chain seq x y z
N MET A 1 5.63 10.53 12.76
CA MET A 1 7.04 10.41 12.34
C MET A 1 7.36 11.64 11.51
N PRO A 2 8.20 12.59 12.00
CA PRO A 2 8.53 13.79 11.23
C PRO A 2 9.16 13.44 9.86
N GLY A 3 8.68 14.07 8.79
CA GLY A 3 9.15 13.82 7.42
C GLY A 3 8.59 12.57 6.73
N ILE A 4 7.59 11.91 7.34
CA ILE A 4 6.93 10.73 6.78
C ILE A 4 5.46 11.05 6.56
N PHE A 5 4.95 10.66 5.39
CA PHE A 5 3.62 11.01 4.91
C PHE A 5 2.81 9.75 4.57
N GLN A 6 1.48 9.91 4.54
CA GLN A 6 0.55 8.92 4.01
C GLN A 6 0.10 9.40 2.65
N PHE A 7 0.16 8.53 1.64
CA PHE A 7 -0.19 8.86 0.27
C PHE A 7 -1.48 8.16 -0.11
N SER A 8 -2.42 8.92 -0.65
CA SER A 8 -3.57 8.35 -1.36
C SER A 8 -3.13 7.80 -2.71
N VAL A 9 -3.95 6.89 -3.28
CA VAL A 9 -3.60 6.19 -4.53
C VAL A 9 -3.38 7.15 -5.70
N ASP A 10 -4.10 8.28 -5.75
CA ASP A 10 -3.96 9.30 -6.78
C ASP A 10 -2.59 10.00 -6.77
N LEU A 11 -1.94 10.11 -5.61
CA LEU A 11 -0.62 10.74 -5.46
C LEU A 11 0.55 9.79 -5.77
N LEU A 12 0.29 8.48 -5.89
CA LEU A 12 1.36 7.49 -6.10
C LEU A 12 2.10 7.66 -7.42
N GLU A 13 1.52 8.31 -8.43
CA GLU A 13 2.23 8.53 -9.70
C GLU A 13 3.42 9.46 -9.54
N GLU A 14 3.21 10.59 -8.86
CA GLU A 14 4.23 11.58 -8.58
C GLU A 14 5.31 10.98 -7.67
N GLU A 15 4.90 10.41 -6.53
CA GLU A 15 5.83 9.83 -5.55
C GLU A 15 6.70 8.72 -6.16
N ILE A 16 6.11 7.78 -6.91
CA ILE A 16 6.88 6.68 -7.51
C ILE A 16 7.83 7.20 -8.59
N THR A 17 7.45 8.23 -9.33
CA THR A 17 8.32 8.84 -10.35
C THR A 17 9.54 9.46 -9.68
N GLU A 18 9.36 10.23 -8.59
CA GLU A 18 10.47 10.81 -7.83
C GLU A 18 11.41 9.73 -7.27
N LEU A 19 10.85 8.65 -6.69
CA LEU A 19 11.64 7.53 -6.16
C LEU A 19 12.49 6.86 -7.26
N LEU A 20 11.95 6.71 -8.46
CA LEU A 20 12.68 6.15 -9.60
C LEU A 20 13.80 7.08 -10.08
N GLU A 21 13.58 8.40 -10.12
CA GLU A 21 14.58 9.39 -10.52
C GLU A 21 15.81 9.39 -9.60
N ILE A 22 15.60 9.20 -8.30
CA ILE A 22 16.68 9.09 -7.31
C ILE A 22 17.29 7.68 -7.22
N GLY A 23 16.82 6.73 -8.04
CA GLY A 23 17.40 5.39 -8.18
C GLY A 23 16.90 4.34 -7.18
N ILE A 24 15.77 4.57 -6.50
CA ILE A 24 15.14 3.55 -5.65
C ILE A 24 14.58 2.42 -6.53
N LYS A 25 14.86 1.19 -6.12
CA LYS A 25 14.55 -0.02 -6.91
C LYS A 25 13.35 -0.80 -6.41
N GLY A 26 12.87 -0.48 -5.21
CA GLY A 26 11.69 -1.14 -4.68
C GLY A 26 11.07 -0.42 -3.49
N VAL A 27 9.80 -0.77 -3.25
CA VAL A 27 8.95 -0.20 -2.20
C VAL A 27 8.27 -1.32 -1.42
N LEU A 28 8.10 -1.10 -0.12
CA LEU A 28 7.27 -1.93 0.76
C LEU A 28 6.00 -1.13 1.06
N LEU A 29 4.84 -1.71 0.74
CA LEU A 29 3.55 -1.06 0.91
C LEU A 29 2.92 -1.43 2.25
N PHE A 30 2.44 -0.40 2.96
CA PHE A 30 1.57 -0.53 4.12
C PHE A 30 0.23 0.14 3.80
N GLY A 31 -0.85 -0.63 3.89
CA GLY A 31 -2.20 -0.17 3.53
C GLY A 31 -2.91 0.47 4.72
N ILE A 32 -3.69 1.52 4.46
CA ILE A 32 -4.60 2.09 5.45
C ILE A 32 -6.00 2.07 4.81
N PRO A 33 -6.83 1.06 5.13
CA PRO A 33 -8.15 0.95 4.54
C PRO A 33 -9.08 2.03 5.10
N SER A 34 -10.10 2.42 4.34
CA SER A 34 -11.11 3.38 4.80
C SER A 34 -12.04 2.81 5.86
N VAL A 35 -12.21 1.48 5.86
CA VAL A 35 -13.05 0.74 6.80
C VAL A 35 -12.23 -0.45 7.32
N LYS A 36 -12.34 -0.71 8.62
CA LYS A 36 -11.81 -1.89 9.29
C LYS A 36 -12.96 -2.76 9.77
N ASP A 37 -12.78 -4.07 9.77
CA ASP A 37 -13.75 -5.04 10.28
C ASP A 37 -13.04 -6.18 11.03
N GLU A 38 -13.77 -6.98 11.79
CA GLU A 38 -13.22 -8.07 12.61
C GLU A 38 -12.36 -9.08 11.81
N LEU A 39 -12.59 -9.24 10.51
CA LEU A 39 -11.90 -10.23 9.67
C LEU A 39 -10.80 -9.62 8.80
N GLY A 40 -10.67 -8.29 8.79
CA GLY A 40 -9.76 -7.56 7.93
C GLY A 40 -10.07 -7.73 6.43
N THR A 41 -11.34 -7.69 6.03
CA THR A 41 -11.75 -8.12 4.67
C THR A 41 -11.12 -7.34 3.51
N ASP A 42 -10.72 -6.09 3.73
CA ASP A 42 -10.03 -5.28 2.71
C ASP A 42 -8.66 -5.87 2.32
N ALA A 43 -7.96 -6.53 3.25
CA ALA A 43 -6.62 -7.10 3.03
C ALA A 43 -6.58 -8.10 1.86
N TYR A 44 -7.67 -8.84 1.65
CA TYR A 44 -7.81 -9.85 0.59
C TYR A 44 -8.88 -9.49 -0.45
N SER A 45 -9.37 -8.25 -0.47
CA SER A 45 -10.30 -7.77 -1.48
C SER A 45 -9.60 -7.59 -2.83
N ASP A 46 -10.23 -8.00 -3.93
CA ASP A 46 -9.73 -7.75 -5.30
C ASP A 46 -9.59 -6.25 -5.63
N ASN A 47 -10.26 -5.41 -4.83
CA ASN A 47 -10.23 -3.96 -4.91
C ASN A 47 -9.83 -3.30 -3.58
N GLY A 48 -9.09 -4.00 -2.71
CA GLY A 48 -8.54 -3.44 -1.47
C GLY A 48 -7.50 -2.34 -1.71
N ILE A 49 -7.15 -1.61 -0.65
CA ILE A 49 -6.26 -0.44 -0.77
C ILE A 49 -4.89 -0.79 -1.36
N ILE A 50 -4.31 -1.93 -0.95
CA ILE A 50 -3.03 -2.43 -1.46
C ILE A 50 -3.16 -2.85 -2.92
N GLN A 51 -4.23 -3.54 -3.29
CA GLN A 51 -4.45 -4.00 -4.67
C GLN A 51 -4.59 -2.81 -5.62
N GLN A 52 -5.29 -1.75 -5.21
CA GLN A 52 -5.37 -0.49 -5.96
C GLN A 52 -4.00 0.19 -6.08
N ALA A 53 -3.25 0.30 -4.99
CA ALA A 53 -1.91 0.86 -4.99
C ALA A 53 -0.96 0.10 -5.93
N ILE A 54 -0.92 -1.24 -5.87
CA ILE A 54 -0.09 -2.07 -6.76
C ILE A 54 -0.45 -1.82 -8.23
N LYS A 55 -1.74 -1.80 -8.58
CA LYS A 55 -2.20 -1.55 -9.96
C LYS A 55 -1.73 -0.16 -10.44
N LYS A 56 -1.84 0.86 -9.59
CA LYS A 56 -1.38 2.22 -9.90
C LYS A 56 0.14 2.30 -10.06
N ILE A 57 0.92 1.71 -9.15
CA ILE A 57 2.38 1.67 -9.27
C ILE A 57 2.81 0.95 -10.56
N ARG A 58 2.11 -0.12 -10.95
CA ARG A 58 2.38 -0.84 -12.20
C ARG A 58 2.05 -0.03 -13.45
N SER A 59 1.11 0.92 -13.40
CA SER A 59 0.92 1.83 -14.53
C SER A 59 2.09 2.80 -14.73
N VAL A 60 2.88 3.05 -13.69
CA VAL A 60 4.07 3.93 -13.71
C VAL A 60 5.34 3.13 -14.07
N SER A 61 5.56 1.97 -13.44
CA SER A 61 6.75 1.16 -13.67
C SER A 61 6.51 -0.34 -13.58
N GLN A 62 6.90 -1.03 -14.65
CA GLN A 62 6.91 -2.50 -14.72
C GLN A 62 8.15 -3.12 -14.05
N GLN A 63 9.18 -2.33 -13.77
CA GLN A 63 10.46 -2.83 -13.27
C GLN A 63 10.66 -2.60 -11.76
N LEU A 64 9.94 -1.65 -11.15
CA LEU A 64 10.02 -1.41 -9.71
C LEU A 64 9.63 -2.68 -8.93
N ILE A 65 10.46 -3.07 -7.96
CA ILE A 65 10.15 -4.17 -7.06
C ILE A 65 9.07 -3.70 -6.09
N ILE A 66 7.94 -4.40 -6.04
CA ILE A 66 6.85 -4.09 -5.11
C ILE A 66 6.78 -5.22 -4.10
N ILE A 67 6.92 -4.89 -2.83
CA ILE A 67 6.76 -5.78 -1.70
C ILE A 67 5.46 -5.39 -1.01
N SER A 68 4.55 -6.35 -0.83
CA SER A 68 3.34 -6.15 -0.03
C SER A 68 3.61 -6.62 1.38
N ASP A 69 3.31 -5.80 2.38
CA ASP A 69 3.12 -6.31 3.73
C ASP A 69 1.89 -7.23 3.74
N ILE A 70 2.01 -8.42 4.34
CA ILE A 70 0.94 -9.43 4.41
C ILE A 70 0.62 -9.66 5.88
N CYS A 71 -0.36 -8.91 6.37
CA CYS A 71 -0.82 -8.91 7.74
C CYS A 71 -2.28 -8.46 7.82
N LEU A 72 -2.90 -8.55 9.00
CA LEU A 72 -4.26 -8.06 9.28
C LEU A 72 -4.31 -6.90 10.27
N CYS A 73 -3.21 -6.47 10.89
CA CYS A 73 -3.26 -5.44 11.95
C CYS A 73 -3.77 -4.07 11.47
N GLU A 74 -3.45 -3.67 10.24
CA GLU A 74 -4.00 -2.44 9.65
C GLU A 74 -5.47 -2.56 9.22
N TYR A 75 -6.00 -3.79 9.11
CA TYR A 75 -7.30 -4.07 8.51
C TYR A 75 -8.36 -4.51 9.53
N THR A 76 -7.93 -5.09 10.65
CA THR A 76 -8.83 -5.51 11.72
C THR A 76 -9.21 -4.35 12.64
N ASP A 77 -10.46 -4.31 13.10
CA ASP A 77 -10.94 -3.28 14.03
C ASP A 77 -10.35 -3.42 15.44
N HIS A 78 -10.00 -4.65 15.83
CA HIS A 78 -9.26 -4.97 17.05
C HIS A 78 -7.73 -4.78 16.89
N GLY A 79 -7.23 -4.61 15.66
CA GLY A 79 -5.82 -4.27 15.39
C GLY A 79 -4.81 -5.39 15.62
N HIS A 80 -5.25 -6.65 15.64
CA HIS A 80 -4.35 -7.81 15.77
C HIS A 80 -3.96 -8.35 14.39
N CYS A 81 -2.83 -9.06 14.33
CA CYS A 81 -2.30 -9.60 13.09
C CYS A 81 -3.07 -10.82 12.53
N GLY A 82 -4.21 -11.16 13.14
CA GLY A 82 -4.98 -12.38 12.89
C GLY A 82 -6.36 -12.30 13.55
N VAL A 83 -7.24 -13.21 13.13
CA VAL A 83 -8.56 -13.47 13.73
C VAL A 83 -8.41 -14.36 14.96
#